data_AF-A0A7C9TJP4-F1
#
_entry.id   AF-A0A7C9TJP4-F1
#
_cell.length_a   1.000
_cell.length_b   1.000
_cell.length_c   1.000
_cell.angle_alpha   90.00
_cell.angle_beta   90.00
_cell.angle_gamma   90.00
#
_symmetry.space_group_name_H-M   'P 1'
#
loop_
_entity.id
_entity.type
_entity.pdbx_description
1 polymer ?
#
loop_
_entity_poly.entity_id
_entity_poly.type
_entity_poly.pdbx_seq_one_letter_code
_entity_poly.pdbx_strand_id
1 'polypeptide(L)'
;MSVETPPAFDFAHALTVPFRMQPGLRRLPEGAVQLTPVRAGARHLREKLAVLLNWPDQALLTLPDFDAEPALQALATHAAAEHPQAWTVDPDGSWRARALGCTVRPDGSLQTLPQAWVEPAQALHALPTAWRRAALLALAFEEDFAIVDGASATLPWLAVCLPSHWAPAQKLGQHFAQVHAPVADAELLRQSGAHLMALVSGPQRWERFVWTLTRHPRLHAHPDRCDPAPWPETVTPDALAAQCWWRTERQTFIPLPERRQAVFTIRVQSTRLPEVPFTPEQAQRLHDSLASMSPAVLDYRSLSPARDRLLHWLSGQARPLDDRLGTGPAAAWR
;
A
#
# COMPACT_ATOMS: atom_id res chain seq x y z
N MET A 1 5.26 23.09 14.38
CA MET A 1 5.00 21.71 14.84
C MET A 1 5.53 20.77 13.79
N SER A 2 6.54 19.97 14.13
CA SER A 2 7.07 18.94 13.21
C SER A 2 5.94 18.00 12.85
N VAL A 3 5.61 17.89 11.56
CA VAL A 3 4.64 16.89 11.08
C VAL A 3 5.29 15.54 11.30
N GLU A 4 4.89 14.86 12.37
CA GLU A 4 5.31 13.50 12.66
C GLU A 4 4.92 12.65 11.46
N THR A 5 5.92 12.14 10.74
CA THR A 5 5.67 11.31 9.56
C THR A 5 5.14 9.97 10.09
N PRO A 6 3.98 9.48 9.63
CA PRO A 6 3.44 8.21 10.12
C PRO A 6 4.51 7.11 9.95
N PRO A 7 4.68 6.23 10.96
CA PRO A 7 5.71 5.21 10.92
C PRO A 7 5.55 4.36 9.65
N ALA A 8 6.63 4.25 8.89
CA ALA A 8 6.67 3.62 7.58
C ALA A 8 6.18 2.16 7.62
N PHE A 9 6.64 1.39 8.62
CA PHE A 9 6.27 0.00 8.83
C PHE A 9 6.60 -0.43 10.27
N ASP A 10 5.69 -1.15 10.93
CA ASP A 10 5.93 -1.69 12.28
C ASP A 10 6.35 -3.16 12.20
N PHE A 11 7.65 -3.42 12.28
CA PHE A 11 8.21 -4.77 12.20
C PHE A 11 7.72 -5.69 13.32
N ALA A 12 7.55 -5.16 14.54
CA ALA A 12 7.17 -5.98 15.69
C ALA A 12 5.72 -6.48 15.56
N HIS A 13 4.84 -5.63 15.04
CA HIS A 13 3.44 -5.99 14.78
C HIS A 13 3.26 -6.82 13.51
N ALA A 14 3.97 -6.48 12.44
CA ALA A 14 3.75 -7.06 11.11
C ALA A 14 4.45 -8.41 10.90
N LEU A 15 5.63 -8.61 11.50
CA LEU A 15 6.41 -9.85 11.34
C LEU A 15 6.03 -10.86 12.43
N THR A 16 5.23 -11.85 12.04
CA THR A 16 4.82 -12.95 12.91
C THR A 16 5.76 -14.15 12.76
N VAL A 17 6.07 -14.79 13.89
CA VAL A 17 6.91 -16.00 13.97
C VAL A 17 6.20 -17.00 14.88
N PRO A 18 5.77 -18.18 14.38
CA PRO A 18 5.78 -18.58 12.98
C PRO A 18 4.89 -17.68 12.11
N PHE A 19 5.16 -17.64 10.80
CA PHE A 19 4.39 -16.84 9.85
C PHE A 19 2.92 -17.29 9.79
N ARG A 20 2.00 -16.32 9.68
CA ARG A 20 0.56 -16.54 9.56
C ARG A 20 -0.06 -15.60 8.53
N MET A 21 -0.89 -16.16 7.65
CA MET A 21 -1.79 -15.39 6.77
C MET A 21 -3.02 -14.95 7.58
N GLN A 22 -2.86 -13.91 8.37
CA GLN A 22 -3.89 -13.42 9.30
C GLN A 22 -4.31 -11.96 9.02
N PRO A 23 -5.46 -11.50 9.55
CA PRO A 23 -5.89 -10.13 9.39
C PRO A 23 -4.90 -9.11 9.95
N GLY A 24 -4.27 -9.40 11.10
CA GLY A 24 -3.25 -8.52 11.68
C GLY A 24 -3.75 -7.11 12.02
N LEU A 25 -5.06 -6.95 12.22
CA LEU A 25 -5.67 -5.67 12.55
C LEU A 25 -5.32 -5.28 14.00
N ARG A 26 -4.95 -4.02 14.19
CA ARG A 26 -4.94 -3.38 15.50
C ARG A 26 -5.71 -2.08 15.44
N ARG A 27 -6.27 -1.68 16.57
CA ARG A 27 -6.99 -0.42 16.67
C ARG A 27 -6.01 0.72 16.46
N LEU A 28 -6.33 1.62 15.55
CA LEU A 28 -5.55 2.82 15.33
C LEU A 28 -5.87 3.83 16.46
N PRO A 29 -4.87 4.37 17.17
CA PRO A 29 -5.11 5.33 18.25
C PRO A 29 -5.88 6.57 17.77
N GLU A 30 -6.57 7.23 18.70
CA GLU A 30 -7.16 8.54 18.43
C GLU A 30 -6.06 9.55 18.09
N GLY A 31 -6.32 10.44 17.13
CA GLY A 31 -5.33 11.43 16.65
C GLY A 31 -4.19 10.87 15.78
N ALA A 32 -4.05 9.55 15.63
CA ALA A 32 -3.02 8.97 14.76
C ALA A 32 -3.25 9.31 13.29
N VAL A 33 -2.17 9.68 12.60
CA VAL A 33 -2.19 10.08 11.19
C VAL A 33 -2.40 8.88 10.26
N GLN A 34 -3.31 8.99 9.30
CA GLN A 34 -3.67 7.94 8.34
C GLN A 34 -3.18 8.23 6.93
N LEU A 35 -3.29 9.48 6.47
CA LEU A 35 -2.91 9.88 5.12
C LEU A 35 -1.51 10.47 5.09
N THR A 36 -0.88 10.42 3.93
CA THR A 36 0.48 10.96 3.73
C THR A 36 0.45 11.92 2.54
N PRO A 37 0.46 13.25 2.75
CA PRO A 37 0.50 14.20 1.65
C PRO A 37 1.71 13.96 0.74
N VAL A 38 1.48 13.93 -0.58
CA VAL A 38 2.58 13.82 -1.53
C VAL A 38 3.47 15.06 -1.48
N ARG A 39 4.75 14.87 -1.78
CA ARG A 39 5.74 15.95 -1.93
C ARG A 39 6.13 16.10 -3.39
N ALA A 40 6.68 17.26 -3.74
CA ALA A 40 7.23 17.47 -5.08
C ALA A 40 8.31 16.41 -5.37
N GLY A 41 8.23 15.78 -6.54
CA GLY A 41 9.16 14.70 -6.91
C GLY A 41 8.99 13.40 -6.13
N ALA A 42 7.93 13.24 -5.33
CA ALA A 42 7.64 11.98 -4.66
C ALA A 42 7.44 10.84 -5.67
N ARG A 43 7.98 9.67 -5.33
CA ARG A 43 7.90 8.47 -6.16
C ARG A 43 6.45 8.03 -6.40
N HIS A 44 5.62 8.07 -5.36
CA HIS A 44 4.19 7.75 -5.43
C HIS A 44 3.49 8.60 -6.48
N LEU A 45 3.68 9.93 -6.45
CA LEU A 45 3.06 10.83 -7.41
C LEU A 45 3.45 10.48 -8.85
N ARG A 46 4.75 10.30 -9.12
CA ARG A 46 5.22 9.95 -10.47
C ARG A 46 4.59 8.64 -10.97
N GLU A 47 4.55 7.61 -10.13
CA GLU A 47 4.01 6.32 -10.53
C GLU A 47 2.48 6.34 -10.67
N LYS A 48 1.76 7.09 -9.82
CA LYS A 48 0.31 7.31 -9.97
C LYS A 48 -0.02 8.07 -11.25
N LEU A 49 0.73 9.12 -11.57
CA LEU A 49 0.59 9.87 -12.83
C LEU A 49 0.79 8.96 -14.04
N ALA A 50 1.84 8.12 -14.02
CA ALA A 50 2.07 7.17 -15.10
C ALA A 50 0.87 6.23 -15.30
N VAL A 51 0.24 5.77 -14.22
CA VAL A 51 -0.94 4.91 -14.30
C VAL A 51 -2.18 5.66 -14.77
N LEU A 52 -2.49 6.83 -14.21
CA LEU A 52 -3.68 7.60 -14.58
C LEU A 52 -3.62 8.15 -16.02
N LEU A 53 -2.43 8.42 -16.55
CA LEU A 53 -2.26 8.88 -17.93
C LEU A 53 -2.36 7.76 -18.97
N ASN A 54 -2.02 6.51 -18.61
CA ASN A 54 -1.92 5.41 -19.58
C ASN A 54 -2.99 4.34 -19.40
N TRP A 55 -3.46 4.10 -18.18
CA TRP A 55 -4.40 3.04 -17.82
C TRP A 55 -5.43 3.47 -16.75
N PRO A 56 -6.11 4.63 -16.91
CA PRO A 56 -7.07 5.10 -15.92
C PRO A 56 -8.18 4.07 -15.65
N ASP A 57 -8.67 3.39 -16.69
CA ASP A 57 -9.74 2.38 -16.59
C ASP A 57 -9.33 1.11 -15.85
N GLN A 58 -8.05 0.90 -15.57
CA GLN A 58 -7.57 -0.21 -14.73
C GLN A 58 -7.35 0.19 -13.27
N ALA A 59 -7.37 1.50 -12.97
CA ALA A 59 -7.10 2.05 -11.64
C ALA A 59 -8.35 2.66 -11.00
N LEU A 60 -9.23 3.26 -11.81
CA LEU A 60 -10.43 3.96 -11.41
C LEU A 60 -11.66 3.15 -11.82
N LEU A 61 -12.22 2.41 -10.87
CA LEU A 61 -13.25 1.40 -11.13
C LEU A 61 -14.42 1.58 -10.15
N THR A 62 -15.63 1.42 -10.66
CA THR A 62 -16.85 1.43 -9.84
C THR A 62 -17.83 0.41 -10.38
N LEU A 63 -18.60 -0.23 -9.51
CA LEU A 63 -19.77 -0.96 -9.93
C LEU A 63 -20.81 0.01 -10.51
N PRO A 64 -21.62 -0.44 -11.49
CA PRO A 64 -22.80 0.31 -11.91
C PRO A 64 -23.68 0.66 -10.71
N ASP A 65 -24.26 1.86 -10.71
CA ASP A 65 -25.20 2.36 -9.71
C ASP A 65 -24.69 2.48 -8.26
N PHE A 66 -23.40 2.24 -8.02
CA PHE A 66 -22.81 2.46 -6.70
C PHE A 66 -22.52 3.95 -6.45
N ASP A 67 -23.17 4.51 -5.43
CA ASP A 67 -22.92 5.87 -4.98
C ASP A 67 -21.74 5.93 -4.00
N ALA A 68 -20.58 6.33 -4.54
CA ALA A 68 -19.34 6.51 -3.79
C ALA A 68 -19.25 7.89 -3.08
N GLU A 69 -20.12 8.84 -3.39
CA GLU A 69 -19.98 10.23 -2.95
C GLU A 69 -19.91 10.39 -1.42
N PRO A 70 -20.74 9.72 -0.60
CA PRO A 70 -20.65 9.83 0.86
C PRO A 70 -19.30 9.39 1.42
N ALA A 71 -18.73 8.31 0.88
CA ALA A 71 -17.43 7.80 1.29
C ALA A 71 -16.29 8.71 0.85
N LEU A 72 -16.36 9.25 -0.36
CA LEU A 72 -15.37 10.22 -0.84
C LEU A 72 -15.43 11.54 -0.05
N GLN A 73 -16.62 12.00 0.33
CA GLN A 73 -16.78 13.18 1.18
C GLN A 73 -16.23 12.94 2.59
N ALA A 74 -16.47 11.76 3.18
CA ALA A 74 -15.86 11.40 4.46
C ALA A 74 -14.33 11.38 4.38
N LEU A 75 -13.76 10.81 3.31
CA LEU A 75 -12.32 10.84 3.04
C LEU A 75 -11.79 12.27 2.89
N ALA A 76 -12.46 13.12 2.11
CA ALA A 76 -12.04 14.50 1.89
C ALA A 76 -12.11 15.36 3.17
N THR A 77 -13.15 15.17 3.99
CA THR A 77 -13.27 15.81 5.30
C THR A 77 -12.19 15.32 6.26
N HIS A 78 -11.91 14.01 6.29
CA HIS A 78 -10.83 13.45 7.08
C HIS A 78 -9.47 14.02 6.66
N ALA A 79 -9.19 14.07 5.36
CA ALA A 79 -7.98 14.65 4.80
C ALA A 79 -7.80 16.15 5.14
N ALA A 80 -8.89 16.93 5.13
CA ALA A 80 -8.85 18.35 5.48
C ALA A 80 -8.58 18.57 6.98
N ALA A 81 -9.15 17.73 7.84
CA ALA A 81 -8.93 17.79 9.29
C ALA A 81 -7.50 17.39 9.66
N GLU A 82 -6.99 16.33 9.02
CA GLU A 82 -5.66 15.78 9.30
C GLU A 82 -4.54 16.63 8.69
N HIS A 83 -4.74 17.15 7.48
CA HIS A 83 -3.74 17.86 6.70
C HIS A 83 -4.26 19.16 6.05
N PRO A 84 -4.68 20.17 6.84
CA PRO A 84 -5.25 21.42 6.33
C PRO A 84 -4.29 22.23 5.44
N GLN A 85 -2.97 21.99 5.58
CA GLN A 85 -1.93 22.60 4.73
C GLN A 85 -1.77 21.92 3.37
N ALA A 86 -2.20 20.66 3.23
CA ALA A 86 -2.14 19.91 1.98
C ALA A 86 -3.49 19.90 1.25
N TRP A 87 -4.58 19.81 2.00
CA TRP A 87 -5.93 19.59 1.49
C TRP A 87 -6.96 20.48 2.18
N THR A 88 -7.91 21.03 1.40
CA THR A 88 -9.11 21.67 1.96
C THR A 88 -10.38 21.29 1.20
N VAL A 89 -11.49 21.33 1.93
CA VAL A 89 -12.85 21.33 1.38
C VAL A 89 -13.40 22.75 1.57
N ASP A 90 -13.66 23.45 0.47
CA ASP A 90 -14.19 24.81 0.48
C ASP A 90 -15.71 24.80 0.81
N PRO A 91 -16.30 25.92 1.30
CA PRO A 91 -17.72 25.95 1.69
C PRO A 91 -18.72 25.62 0.58
N ASP A 92 -18.31 25.77 -0.68
CA ASP A 92 -19.11 25.42 -1.87
C ASP A 92 -18.99 23.92 -2.25
N GLY A 93 -18.28 23.12 -1.44
CA GLY A 93 -18.02 21.70 -1.66
C GLY A 93 -16.81 21.41 -2.56
N SER A 94 -16.10 22.44 -3.05
CA SER A 94 -14.91 22.26 -3.87
C SER A 94 -13.76 21.66 -3.09
N TRP A 95 -13.02 20.75 -3.71
CA TRP A 95 -11.86 20.10 -3.13
C TRP A 95 -10.58 20.68 -3.68
N ARG A 96 -9.65 21.06 -2.80
CA ARG A 96 -8.40 21.71 -3.18
C ARG A 96 -7.19 20.95 -2.66
N ALA A 97 -6.36 20.48 -3.59
CA ALA A 97 -5.02 19.98 -3.30
C ALA A 97 -4.02 21.13 -3.40
N ARG A 98 -3.62 21.69 -2.24
CA ARG A 98 -2.84 22.94 -2.15
C ARG A 98 -1.48 22.82 -2.83
N ALA A 99 -0.77 21.72 -2.59
CA ALA A 99 0.55 21.49 -3.20
C ALA A 99 0.48 21.34 -4.72
N LEU A 100 -0.58 20.69 -5.23
CA LEU A 100 -0.77 20.48 -6.67
C LEU A 100 -1.27 21.75 -7.39
N GLY A 101 -1.79 22.74 -6.65
CA GLY A 101 -2.42 23.93 -7.22
C GLY A 101 -3.72 23.65 -7.97
N CYS A 102 -4.40 22.54 -7.65
CA CYS A 102 -5.61 22.08 -8.35
C CYS A 102 -6.83 22.13 -7.41
N THR A 103 -7.96 22.59 -7.93
CA THR A 103 -9.27 22.59 -7.27
C THR A 103 -10.29 21.89 -8.17
N VAL A 104 -11.06 20.95 -7.64
CA VAL A 104 -12.15 20.29 -8.37
C VAL A 104 -13.47 20.57 -7.66
N ARG A 105 -14.43 21.16 -8.38
CA ARG A 105 -15.78 21.47 -7.87
C ARG A 105 -16.65 20.22 -7.76
N PRO A 106 -17.81 20.27 -7.08
CA PRO A 106 -18.74 19.14 -6.99
C PRO A 106 -19.18 18.58 -8.35
N ASP A 107 -19.29 19.42 -9.39
CA ASP A 107 -19.65 19.00 -10.76
C ASP A 107 -18.48 18.36 -11.53
N GLY A 108 -17.30 18.24 -10.92
CA GLY A 108 -16.09 17.73 -11.55
C GLY A 108 -15.35 18.76 -12.42
N SER A 109 -15.77 20.03 -12.45
CA SER A 109 -15.00 21.08 -13.12
C SER A 109 -13.68 21.33 -12.40
N LEU A 110 -12.59 21.37 -13.17
CA LEU A 110 -11.23 21.55 -12.68
C LEU A 110 -10.81 23.01 -12.85
N GLN A 111 -10.24 23.58 -11.79
CA GLN A 111 -9.56 24.86 -11.80
C GLN A 111 -8.10 24.67 -11.34
N THR A 112 -7.17 25.26 -12.09
CA THR A 112 -5.73 25.20 -11.80
C THR A 112 -5.18 26.59 -11.54
N LEU A 113 -4.33 26.74 -10.53
CA LEU A 113 -3.58 27.97 -10.30
C LEU A 113 -2.44 28.11 -11.33
N PRO A 114 -1.94 29.33 -11.62
CA PRO A 114 -0.81 29.53 -12.53
C PRO A 114 0.45 28.73 -12.14
N GLN A 115 0.67 28.54 -10.84
CA GLN A 115 1.78 27.78 -10.26
C GLN A 115 1.45 26.30 -10.00
N ALA A 116 0.34 25.79 -10.54
CA ALA A 116 -0.02 24.38 -10.42
C ALA A 116 1.05 23.48 -11.04
N TRP A 117 1.18 22.27 -10.50
CA TRP A 117 2.06 21.28 -11.10
C TRP A 117 1.44 20.79 -12.40
N VAL A 118 2.23 20.81 -13.48
CA VAL A 118 1.73 20.63 -14.85
C VAL A 118 1.19 19.22 -15.06
N GLU A 119 1.94 18.19 -14.69
CA GLU A 119 1.56 16.80 -14.96
C GLU A 119 0.29 16.36 -14.18
N PRO A 120 0.12 16.68 -12.88
CA PRO A 120 -1.14 16.45 -12.18
C PRO A 120 -2.34 17.15 -12.81
N ALA A 121 -2.19 18.42 -13.21
CA ALA A 121 -3.25 19.16 -13.87
C ALA A 121 -3.66 18.53 -15.21
N GLN A 122 -2.68 18.11 -16.02
CA GLN A 122 -2.92 17.42 -17.29
C GLN A 122 -3.62 16.07 -17.09
N ALA A 123 -3.16 15.26 -16.15
CA ALA A 123 -3.78 13.98 -15.82
C ALA A 123 -5.24 14.17 -15.40
N LEU A 124 -5.54 15.15 -14.53
CA LEU A 124 -6.91 15.46 -14.11
C LEU A 124 -7.78 15.95 -15.28
N HIS A 125 -7.24 16.78 -16.17
CA HIS A 125 -8.00 17.29 -17.31
C HIS A 125 -8.40 16.18 -18.29
N ALA A 126 -7.51 15.19 -18.49
CA ALA A 126 -7.74 14.04 -19.36
C ALA A 126 -8.79 13.04 -18.82
N LEU A 127 -9.06 13.05 -17.51
CA LEU A 127 -10.04 12.16 -16.89
C LEU A 127 -11.49 12.65 -17.09
N PRO A 128 -12.47 11.72 -17.18
CA PRO A 128 -13.89 12.06 -17.08
C PRO A 128 -14.20 12.85 -15.80
N THR A 129 -15.14 13.80 -15.88
CA THR A 129 -15.50 14.70 -14.77
C THR A 129 -15.82 13.95 -13.48
N ALA A 130 -16.56 12.84 -13.59
CA ALA A 130 -16.94 11.98 -12.47
C ALA A 130 -15.74 11.43 -11.66
N TRP A 131 -14.57 11.29 -12.28
CA TRP A 131 -13.38 10.74 -11.63
C TRP A 131 -12.41 11.78 -11.10
N ARG A 132 -12.53 13.05 -11.50
CA ARG A 132 -11.54 14.09 -11.19
C ARG A 132 -11.39 14.35 -9.69
N ARG A 133 -12.48 14.27 -8.92
CA ARG A 133 -12.44 14.45 -7.46
C ARG A 133 -11.68 13.32 -6.76
N ALA A 134 -11.95 12.07 -7.15
CA ALA A 134 -11.23 10.91 -6.63
C ALA A 134 -9.76 10.88 -7.06
N ALA A 135 -9.48 11.20 -8.32
CA ALA A 135 -8.11 11.30 -8.83
C ALA A 135 -7.33 12.44 -8.17
N LEU A 136 -7.97 13.56 -7.84
CA LEU A 136 -7.35 14.64 -7.08
C LEU A 136 -6.91 14.16 -5.69
N LEU A 137 -7.76 13.41 -4.98
CA LEU A 137 -7.39 12.78 -3.70
C LEU A 137 -6.23 11.79 -3.88
N ALA A 138 -6.32 10.89 -4.86
CA ALA A 138 -5.28 9.89 -5.14
C ALA A 138 -3.93 10.52 -5.51
N LEU A 139 -3.92 11.68 -6.17
CA LEU A 139 -2.69 12.42 -6.49
C LEU A 139 -2.19 13.29 -5.33
N ALA A 140 -3.06 13.75 -4.44
CA ALA A 140 -2.69 14.57 -3.28
C ALA A 140 -2.06 13.77 -2.14
N PHE A 141 -2.33 12.46 -2.07
CA PHE A 141 -1.87 11.56 -1.01
C PHE A 141 -1.14 10.34 -1.57
N GLU A 142 -0.21 9.76 -0.79
CA GLU A 142 0.54 8.57 -1.21
C GLU A 142 -0.36 7.33 -1.26
N GLU A 143 -1.43 7.29 -0.47
CA GLU A 143 -2.38 6.20 -0.35
C GLU A 143 -3.25 6.01 -1.61
N ASP A 144 -3.46 4.76 -2.01
CA ASP A 144 -4.59 4.39 -2.86
C ASP A 144 -5.85 4.15 -2.01
N PHE A 145 -7.02 4.18 -2.66
CA PHE A 145 -8.30 4.14 -1.97
C PHE A 145 -9.22 3.06 -2.55
N ALA A 146 -9.97 2.40 -1.67
CA ALA A 146 -11.08 1.54 -2.02
C ALA A 146 -12.23 1.78 -1.04
N ILE A 147 -13.46 1.47 -1.44
CA ILE A 147 -14.59 1.44 -0.51
C ILE A 147 -14.88 -0.01 -0.18
N VAL A 148 -14.94 -0.33 1.11
CA VAL A 148 -15.44 -1.61 1.63
C VAL A 148 -16.90 -1.42 1.97
N ASP A 149 -17.76 -2.25 1.37
CA ASP A 149 -19.16 -2.35 1.77
C ASP A 149 -19.35 -3.55 2.70
N GLY A 150 -19.59 -3.28 3.97
CA GLY A 150 -19.81 -4.30 4.99
C GLY A 150 -21.21 -4.94 4.93
N ALA A 151 -22.14 -4.42 4.11
CA ALA A 151 -23.43 -5.07 3.86
C ALA A 151 -23.30 -6.23 2.87
N SER A 152 -22.65 -5.99 1.72
CA SER A 152 -22.39 -7.02 0.71
C SER A 152 -21.07 -7.77 0.88
N ALA A 153 -20.18 -7.30 1.77
CA ALA A 153 -18.82 -7.79 1.93
C ALA A 153 -18.00 -7.73 0.62
N THR A 154 -18.14 -6.64 -0.14
CA THR A 154 -17.47 -6.43 -1.43
C THR A 154 -16.63 -5.14 -1.47
N LEU A 155 -15.87 -4.98 -2.55
CA LEU A 155 -15.22 -3.72 -2.93
C LEU A 155 -15.95 -3.10 -4.14
N PRO A 156 -17.01 -2.31 -3.95
CA PRO A 156 -17.79 -1.75 -5.06
C PRO A 156 -17.11 -0.58 -5.79
N TRP A 157 -16.04 -0.02 -5.23
CA TRP A 157 -15.35 1.15 -5.78
C TRP A 157 -13.85 1.12 -5.45
N LEU A 158 -13.02 1.50 -6.42
CA LEU A 158 -11.56 1.46 -6.36
C LEU A 158 -10.95 2.69 -7.06
N ALA A 159 -9.99 3.33 -6.40
CA ALA A 159 -9.00 4.23 -6.99
C ALA A 159 -7.60 3.73 -6.59
N VAL A 160 -7.12 2.71 -7.32
CA VAL A 160 -5.91 1.95 -6.99
C VAL A 160 -4.91 2.01 -8.14
N CYS A 161 -3.93 2.89 -8.02
CA CYS A 161 -2.88 3.08 -9.02
C CYS A 161 -1.65 2.20 -8.78
N LEU A 162 -1.38 1.88 -7.51
CA LEU A 162 -0.17 1.23 -7.02
C LEU A 162 -0.45 -0.16 -6.42
N PRO A 163 -1.16 -1.07 -7.10
CA PRO A 163 -1.48 -2.38 -6.54
C PRO A 163 -0.21 -3.21 -6.30
N SER A 164 -0.29 -4.20 -5.40
CA SER A 164 0.81 -5.11 -5.07
C SER A 164 0.58 -6.52 -5.58
N HIS A 165 0.88 -6.74 -6.86
CA HIS A 165 0.75 -8.03 -7.55
C HIS A 165 -0.69 -8.54 -7.67
N TRP A 166 -1.65 -7.61 -7.76
CA TRP A 166 -3.05 -7.91 -8.08
C TRP A 166 -3.62 -6.89 -9.06
N ALA A 167 -4.63 -7.29 -9.82
CA ALA A 167 -5.30 -6.43 -10.79
C ALA A 167 -6.59 -5.86 -10.18
N PRO A 168 -6.76 -4.51 -10.06
CA PRO A 168 -7.96 -3.92 -9.47
C PRO A 168 -9.27 -4.32 -10.16
N ALA A 169 -9.26 -4.41 -11.49
CA ALA A 169 -10.42 -4.85 -12.27
C ALA A 169 -10.90 -6.27 -11.91
N GLN A 170 -9.99 -7.14 -11.45
CA GLN A 170 -10.33 -8.49 -11.02
C GLN A 170 -10.87 -8.55 -9.58
N LYS A 171 -10.86 -7.44 -8.82
CA LYS A 171 -11.33 -7.40 -7.43
C LYS A 171 -12.63 -6.61 -7.25
N LEU A 172 -12.98 -5.77 -8.22
CA LEU A 172 -14.21 -4.97 -8.20
C LEU A 172 -15.44 -5.87 -8.01
N GLY A 173 -16.25 -5.54 -7.00
CA GLY A 173 -17.50 -6.23 -6.70
C GLY A 173 -17.38 -7.67 -6.21
N GLN A 174 -16.17 -8.22 -6.13
CA GLN A 174 -15.98 -9.57 -5.61
C GLN A 174 -16.19 -9.60 -4.09
N HIS A 175 -16.81 -10.68 -3.62
CA HIS A 175 -16.99 -10.90 -2.20
C HIS A 175 -15.62 -11.13 -1.53
N PHE A 176 -15.47 -10.69 -0.27
CA PHE A 176 -14.24 -10.80 0.51
C PHE A 176 -13.62 -12.20 0.45
N ALA A 177 -14.45 -13.24 0.60
CA ALA A 177 -14.01 -14.63 0.52
C ALA A 177 -13.47 -15.03 -0.87
N GLN A 178 -14.00 -14.46 -1.96
CA GLN A 178 -13.52 -14.71 -3.33
C GLN A 178 -12.20 -13.99 -3.58
N VAL A 179 -12.11 -12.72 -3.15
CA VAL A 179 -10.87 -11.93 -3.25
C VAL A 179 -9.70 -12.63 -2.56
N HIS A 180 -9.97 -13.28 -1.43
CA HIS A 180 -8.99 -13.98 -0.60
C HIS A 180 -8.91 -15.50 -0.85
N ALA A 181 -9.72 -16.07 -1.74
CA ALA A 181 -9.63 -17.49 -2.12
C ALA A 181 -8.24 -17.92 -2.61
N PRO A 182 -7.47 -17.12 -3.40
CA PRO A 182 -6.13 -17.53 -3.83
C PRO A 182 -5.07 -17.41 -2.73
N VAL A 183 -5.42 -16.86 -1.56
CA VAL A 183 -4.48 -16.63 -0.46
C VAL A 183 -4.23 -17.96 0.25
N ALA A 184 -3.00 -18.47 0.16
CA ALA A 184 -2.60 -19.71 0.82
C ALA A 184 -2.81 -19.63 2.34
N ASP A 185 -3.17 -20.75 2.97
CA ASP A 185 -3.37 -20.91 4.42
C ASP A 185 -4.31 -19.86 5.07
N ALA A 186 -5.24 -19.29 4.29
CA ALA A 186 -6.14 -18.22 4.72
C ALA A 186 -7.51 -18.71 5.22
N GLU A 187 -7.63 -19.98 5.62
CA GLU A 187 -8.92 -20.56 6.00
C GLU A 187 -9.56 -19.84 7.20
N LEU A 188 -8.76 -19.47 8.22
CA LEU A 188 -9.23 -18.66 9.34
C LEU A 188 -9.72 -17.27 8.89
N LEU A 189 -9.01 -16.66 7.92
CA LEU A 189 -9.37 -15.36 7.37
C LEU A 189 -10.69 -15.44 6.61
N ARG A 190 -10.90 -16.51 5.83
CA ARG A 190 -12.13 -16.77 5.07
C ARG A 190 -13.32 -17.02 6.00
N GLN A 191 -13.13 -17.84 7.04
CA GLN A 191 -14.16 -18.12 8.05
C GLN A 191 -14.52 -16.88 8.89
N SER A 192 -13.55 -15.99 9.11
CA SER A 192 -13.75 -14.75 9.87
C SER A 192 -14.25 -13.58 9.00
N GLY A 193 -14.49 -13.79 7.69
CA GLY A 193 -14.77 -12.73 6.74
C GLY A 193 -15.92 -11.82 7.15
N ALA A 194 -17.07 -12.39 7.55
CA ALA A 194 -18.23 -11.60 7.98
C ALA A 194 -17.93 -10.75 9.23
N HIS A 195 -17.21 -11.32 10.20
CA HIS A 195 -16.79 -10.60 11.40
C HIS A 195 -15.80 -9.48 11.07
N LEU A 196 -14.83 -9.74 10.17
CA LEU A 196 -13.87 -8.73 9.73
C LEU A 196 -14.54 -7.58 9.01
N MET A 197 -15.51 -7.85 8.12
CA MET A 197 -16.28 -6.81 7.43
C MET A 197 -17.08 -5.96 8.43
N ALA A 198 -17.75 -6.60 9.40
CA ALA A 198 -18.44 -5.86 10.46
C ALA A 198 -17.48 -5.03 11.32
N LEU A 199 -16.28 -5.54 11.60
CA LEU A 199 -15.26 -4.87 12.41
C LEU A 199 -14.71 -3.62 11.71
N VAL A 200 -14.30 -3.75 10.44
CA VAL A 200 -13.69 -2.65 9.69
C VAL A 200 -14.71 -1.61 9.21
N SER A 201 -15.98 -2.00 9.07
CA SER A 201 -17.10 -1.09 8.78
C SER A 201 -17.81 -0.58 10.05
N GLY A 202 -17.27 -0.88 11.22
CA GLY A 202 -17.72 -0.33 12.50
C GLY A 202 -17.16 1.09 12.76
N PRO A 203 -17.46 1.70 13.92
CA PRO A 203 -17.06 3.07 14.22
C PRO A 203 -15.57 3.23 14.57
N GLN A 204 -14.87 2.13 14.82
CA GLN A 204 -13.46 2.16 15.21
C GLN A 204 -12.55 2.19 13.99
N ARG A 205 -11.41 2.87 14.15
CA ARG A 205 -10.36 2.90 13.14
C ARG A 205 -9.38 1.77 13.36
N TRP A 206 -8.96 1.15 12.27
CA TRP A 206 -8.06 0.01 12.30
C TRP A 206 -6.89 0.24 11.36
N GLU A 207 -5.75 -0.35 11.70
CA GLU A 207 -4.62 -0.49 10.78
C GLU A 207 -4.09 -1.92 10.79
N ARG A 208 -3.48 -2.29 9.66
CA ARG A 208 -2.69 -3.51 9.51
C ARG A 208 -1.52 -3.24 8.56
N PHE A 209 -0.55 -4.13 8.61
CA PHE A 209 0.62 -4.07 7.76
C PHE A 209 0.73 -5.36 6.95
N VAL A 210 1.06 -5.21 5.67
CA VAL A 210 1.37 -6.32 4.78
C VAL A 210 2.80 -6.14 4.31
N TRP A 211 3.53 -7.23 4.12
CA TRP A 211 4.88 -7.20 3.56
C TRP A 211 5.07 -8.35 2.58
N THR A 212 6.01 -8.22 1.66
CA THR A 212 6.57 -9.29 0.85
C THR A 212 7.99 -8.95 0.39
N LEU A 213 8.70 -9.96 -0.10
CA LEU A 213 9.93 -9.79 -0.87
C LEU A 213 9.58 -9.99 -2.35
N THR A 214 10.14 -9.17 -3.24
CA THR A 214 9.82 -9.22 -4.67
C THR A 214 11.01 -8.78 -5.51
N ARG A 215 11.08 -9.21 -6.77
CA ARG A 215 12.03 -8.64 -7.74
C ARG A 215 11.53 -7.32 -8.33
N HIS A 216 10.23 -7.04 -8.21
CA HIS A 216 9.63 -5.93 -8.91
C HIS A 216 9.95 -4.60 -8.21
N PRO A 217 10.64 -3.67 -8.89
CA PRO A 217 11.12 -2.45 -8.23
C PRO A 217 10.02 -1.41 -8.08
N ARG A 218 9.00 -1.39 -8.97
CA ARG A 218 8.01 -0.31 -9.10
C ARG A 218 6.89 -0.42 -8.05
N LEU A 219 6.25 0.70 -7.71
CA LEU A 219 5.09 0.75 -6.83
C LEU A 219 3.83 0.24 -7.54
N HIS A 220 3.69 0.49 -8.85
CA HIS A 220 2.57 -0.01 -9.67
C HIS A 220 2.73 -1.48 -10.11
N ALA A 221 2.69 -2.41 -9.16
CA ALA A 221 2.89 -3.83 -9.42
C ALA A 221 1.61 -4.54 -9.92
N HIS A 222 1.00 -4.02 -10.98
CA HIS A 222 -0.10 -4.71 -11.65
C HIS A 222 0.45 -5.91 -12.43
N PRO A 223 -0.19 -7.10 -12.39
CA PRO A 223 0.31 -8.31 -13.04
C PRO A 223 0.72 -8.09 -14.52
N ASP A 224 -0.12 -7.41 -15.30
CA ASP A 224 0.17 -7.11 -16.73
C ASP A 224 1.35 -6.15 -16.97
N ARG A 225 1.89 -5.53 -15.90
CA ARG A 225 3.01 -4.56 -15.95
C ARG A 225 4.23 -5.03 -15.17
N CYS A 226 4.14 -6.17 -14.49
CA CYS A 226 5.28 -6.76 -13.78
C CYS A 226 6.15 -7.54 -14.76
N ASP A 227 7.47 -7.49 -14.56
CA ASP A 227 8.40 -8.40 -15.21
C ASP A 227 8.10 -9.85 -14.75
N PRO A 228 7.70 -10.75 -15.66
CA PRO A 228 7.35 -12.12 -15.29
C PRO A 228 8.59 -13.01 -15.08
N ALA A 229 9.82 -12.49 -15.27
CA ALA A 229 11.01 -13.30 -15.12
C ALA A 229 11.10 -13.95 -13.72
N PRO A 230 11.60 -15.20 -13.64
CA PRO A 230 11.76 -15.87 -12.36
C PRO A 230 12.90 -15.25 -11.54
N TRP A 231 13.06 -15.72 -10.31
CA TRP A 231 14.28 -15.42 -9.55
C TRP A 231 15.51 -16.02 -10.23
N PRO A 232 16.65 -15.32 -10.24
CA PRO A 232 17.88 -15.89 -10.77
C PRO A 232 18.30 -17.13 -9.95
N GLU A 233 18.58 -18.22 -10.66
CA GLU A 233 18.78 -19.55 -10.05
C GLU A 233 20.19 -19.73 -9.46
N THR A 234 21.21 -19.19 -10.13
CA THR A 234 22.63 -19.51 -9.88
C THR A 234 23.44 -18.37 -9.26
N VAL A 235 22.78 -17.31 -8.78
CA VAL A 235 23.45 -16.17 -8.15
C VAL A 235 23.73 -16.42 -6.67
N THR A 236 24.73 -15.74 -6.12
CA THR A 236 25.02 -15.75 -4.68
C THR A 236 23.88 -15.13 -3.87
N PRO A 237 23.75 -15.44 -2.57
CA PRO A 237 22.80 -14.78 -1.67
C PRO A 237 22.86 -13.24 -1.72
N ASP A 238 24.06 -12.66 -1.73
CA ASP A 238 24.23 -11.20 -1.81
C ASP A 238 23.76 -10.62 -3.16
N ALA A 239 24.09 -11.30 -4.26
CA ALA A 239 23.66 -10.87 -5.60
C ALA A 239 22.14 -11.02 -5.80
N LEU A 240 21.51 -12.01 -5.17
CA LEU A 240 20.05 -12.13 -5.11
C LEU A 240 19.44 -10.99 -4.30
N ALA A 241 19.97 -10.71 -3.11
CA ALA A 241 19.47 -9.66 -2.23
C ALA A 241 19.58 -8.27 -2.88
N ALA A 242 20.66 -8.00 -3.63
CA ALA A 242 20.83 -6.76 -4.39
C ALA A 242 19.74 -6.52 -5.46
N GLN A 243 19.09 -7.59 -5.93
CA GLN A 243 17.97 -7.54 -6.88
C GLN A 243 16.59 -7.68 -6.20
N CYS A 244 16.59 -7.85 -4.87
CA CYS A 244 15.38 -8.03 -4.08
C CYS A 244 14.88 -6.69 -3.54
N TRP A 245 13.57 -6.54 -3.48
CA TRP A 245 12.88 -5.39 -2.94
C TRP A 245 12.03 -5.82 -1.75
N TRP A 246 12.22 -5.10 -0.65
CA TRP A 246 11.34 -5.10 0.51
C TRP A 246 10.11 -4.26 0.17
N ARG A 247 8.95 -4.91 0.06
CA ARG A 247 7.70 -4.24 -0.29
C ARG A 247 6.73 -4.34 0.88
N THR A 248 6.18 -3.21 1.29
CA THR A 248 5.23 -3.13 2.41
C THR A 248 3.99 -2.35 2.03
N GLU A 249 2.91 -2.62 2.76
CA GLU A 249 1.71 -1.82 2.76
C GLU A 249 1.34 -1.47 4.20
N ARG A 250 1.07 -0.19 4.45
CA ARG A 250 0.25 0.21 5.60
C ARG A 250 -1.17 0.38 5.11
N GLN A 251 -2.07 -0.38 5.70
CA GLN A 251 -3.47 -0.38 5.32
C GLN A 251 -4.32 0.13 6.47
N THR A 252 -5.21 1.09 6.23
CA THR A 252 -6.08 1.65 7.29
C THR A 252 -7.53 1.77 6.82
N PHE A 253 -8.43 2.02 7.77
CA PHE A 253 -9.87 2.13 7.52
C PHE A 253 -10.42 3.42 8.12
N ILE A 254 -11.02 4.27 7.27
CA ILE A 254 -11.77 5.46 7.69
C ILE A 254 -13.26 5.06 7.73
N PRO A 255 -13.91 5.06 8.90
CA PRO A 255 -15.21 4.44 9.09
C PRO A 255 -16.38 5.32 8.63
N LEU A 256 -17.41 4.70 8.08
CA LEU A 256 -18.75 5.26 7.78
C LEU A 256 -19.83 4.33 8.34
N PRO A 257 -19.98 4.26 9.68
CA PRO A 257 -20.79 3.25 10.35
C PRO A 257 -22.28 3.33 9.98
N GLU A 258 -22.81 4.53 9.73
CA GLU A 258 -24.19 4.77 9.31
C GLU A 258 -24.54 4.14 7.96
N ARG A 259 -23.52 3.87 7.13
CA ARG A 259 -23.66 3.16 5.84
C ARG A 259 -23.15 1.73 5.89
N ARG A 260 -22.63 1.28 7.04
CA ARG A 260 -21.85 0.03 7.17
C ARG A 260 -20.72 -0.05 6.13
N GLN A 261 -20.04 1.07 5.91
CA GLN A 261 -18.95 1.21 4.94
C GLN A 261 -17.66 1.66 5.63
N ALA A 262 -16.54 1.48 4.94
CA ALA A 262 -15.28 2.13 5.29
C ALA A 262 -14.49 2.46 4.03
N VAL A 263 -13.76 3.57 4.07
CA VAL A 263 -12.72 3.84 3.07
C VAL A 263 -11.46 3.11 3.50
N PHE A 264 -11.03 2.16 2.68
CA PHE A 264 -9.79 1.41 2.84
C PHE A 264 -8.65 2.17 2.16
N THR A 265 -7.63 2.52 2.93
CA THR A 265 -6.43 3.22 2.43
C THR A 265 -5.27 2.24 2.32
N ILE A 266 -4.47 2.37 1.27
CA ILE A 266 -3.33 1.48 1.00
C ILE A 266 -2.10 2.33 0.69
N ARG A 267 -1.18 2.47 1.65
CA ARG A 267 0.10 3.12 1.42
C ARG A 267 1.16 2.07 1.12
N VAL A 268 1.62 2.01 -0.12
CA VAL A 268 2.68 1.10 -0.55
C VAL A 268 4.05 1.74 -0.35
N GLN A 269 5.02 0.96 0.13
CA GLN A 269 6.44 1.30 0.06
C GLN A 269 7.23 0.16 -0.57
N SER A 270 8.32 0.51 -1.24
CA SER A 270 9.23 -0.44 -1.86
C SER A 270 10.65 0.10 -1.84
N THR A 271 11.55 -0.61 -1.17
CA THR A 271 12.95 -0.26 -0.97
C THR A 271 13.80 -1.47 -1.34
N ARG A 272 15.01 -1.27 -1.89
CA ARG A 272 15.90 -2.40 -2.11
C ARG A 272 16.21 -3.08 -0.79
N LEU A 273 16.20 -4.41 -0.76
CA LEU A 273 16.34 -5.17 0.47
C LEU A 273 17.63 -4.81 1.26
N PRO A 274 18.81 -4.62 0.63
CA PRO A 274 20.03 -4.25 1.34
C PRO A 274 20.04 -2.81 1.87
N GLU A 275 19.16 -1.95 1.35
CA GLU A 275 19.04 -0.55 1.79
C GLU A 275 18.07 -0.41 2.98
N VAL A 276 17.39 -1.49 3.38
CA VAL A 276 16.53 -1.48 4.57
C VAL A 276 17.41 -1.53 5.83
N PRO A 277 17.30 -0.54 6.73
CA PRO A 277 18.14 -0.46 7.92
C PRO A 277 17.61 -1.39 9.02
N PHE A 278 17.62 -2.70 8.76
CA PHE A 278 17.22 -3.69 9.76
C PHE A 278 18.13 -3.64 10.98
N THR A 279 17.55 -3.66 12.18
CA THR A 279 18.31 -4.12 13.34
C THR A 279 18.58 -5.63 13.22
N PRO A 280 19.63 -6.16 13.88
CA PRO A 280 19.87 -7.60 13.92
C PRO A 280 18.64 -8.42 14.32
N GLU A 281 17.85 -7.92 15.28
CA GLU A 281 16.63 -8.58 15.76
C GLU A 281 15.52 -8.56 14.70
N GLN A 282 15.39 -7.47 13.94
CA GLN A 282 14.41 -7.38 12.85
C GLN A 282 14.79 -8.31 11.70
N ALA A 283 16.08 -8.39 11.34
CA ALA A 283 16.57 -9.32 10.34
C ALA A 283 16.35 -10.79 10.78
N GLN A 284 16.63 -11.13 12.04
CA GLN A 284 16.36 -12.45 12.59
C GLN A 284 14.86 -12.78 12.57
N ARG A 285 14.01 -11.82 12.95
CA ARG A 285 12.56 -12.00 12.92
C ARG A 285 12.03 -12.20 11.50
N LEU A 286 12.53 -11.46 10.52
CA LEU A 286 12.19 -11.65 9.11
C LEU A 286 12.67 -13.01 8.60
N HIS A 287 13.89 -13.43 8.98
CA HIS A 287 14.41 -14.76 8.71
C HIS A 287 13.47 -15.84 9.23
N ASP A 288 13.11 -15.81 10.51
CA ASP A 288 12.29 -16.85 11.14
C ASP A 288 10.85 -16.86 10.58
N SER A 289 10.33 -15.69 10.24
CA SER A 289 9.05 -15.56 9.56
C SER A 289 9.09 -16.22 8.17
N LEU A 290 10.10 -15.91 7.34
CA LEU A 290 10.27 -16.55 6.03
C LEU A 290 10.55 -18.06 6.13
N ALA A 291 11.35 -18.48 7.12
CA ALA A 291 11.71 -19.88 7.32
C ALA A 291 10.49 -20.75 7.67
N SER A 292 9.52 -20.18 8.39
CA SER A 292 8.30 -20.84 8.86
C SER A 292 7.12 -20.81 7.87
N MET A 293 7.27 -20.18 6.69
CA MET A 293 6.24 -20.22 5.64
C MET A 293 6.06 -21.64 5.10
N SER A 294 4.80 -22.04 4.87
CA SER A 294 4.48 -23.30 4.19
C SER A 294 4.85 -23.22 2.70
N PRO A 295 5.01 -24.37 2.01
CA PRO A 295 5.20 -24.39 0.56
C PRO A 295 4.12 -23.60 -0.21
N ALA A 296 2.85 -23.76 0.19
CA ALA A 296 1.74 -23.04 -0.45
C ALA A 296 1.85 -21.51 -0.29
N VAL A 297 2.28 -21.03 0.89
CA VAL A 297 2.53 -19.59 1.12
C VAL A 297 3.71 -19.08 0.30
N LEU A 298 4.79 -19.86 0.22
CA LEU A 298 5.96 -19.50 -0.58
C LEU A 298 5.61 -19.42 -2.07
N ASP A 299 4.82 -20.36 -2.59
CA ASP A 299 4.37 -20.36 -3.98
C ASP A 299 3.45 -19.18 -4.26
N TYR A 300 2.45 -18.94 -3.40
CA TYR A 300 1.56 -17.78 -3.50
C TYR A 300 2.33 -16.45 -3.52
N ARG A 301 3.39 -16.33 -2.72
CA ARG A 301 4.25 -15.14 -2.66
C ARG A 301 5.36 -15.13 -3.71
N SER A 302 5.45 -16.17 -4.55
CA SER A 302 6.51 -16.36 -5.54
C SER A 302 7.92 -16.32 -4.94
N LEU A 303 8.10 -16.91 -3.75
CA LEU A 303 9.36 -16.93 -2.98
C LEU A 303 10.07 -18.28 -2.99
N SER A 304 9.41 -19.37 -3.39
CA SER A 304 9.98 -20.72 -3.35
C SER A 304 11.37 -20.82 -3.99
N PRO A 305 11.64 -20.26 -5.19
CA PRO A 305 12.96 -20.38 -5.82
C PRO A 305 14.06 -19.55 -5.13
N ALA A 306 13.70 -18.57 -4.30
CA ALA A 306 14.59 -17.61 -3.68
C ALA A 306 14.81 -17.86 -2.17
N ARG A 307 13.94 -18.64 -1.53
CA ARG A 307 13.84 -18.79 -0.08
C ARG A 307 15.19 -19.03 0.58
N ASP A 308 15.89 -20.09 0.20
CA ASP A 308 17.08 -20.52 0.96
C ASP A 308 18.23 -19.51 0.85
N ARG A 309 18.37 -18.86 -0.31
CA ARG A 309 19.34 -17.78 -0.51
C ARG A 309 18.96 -16.53 0.28
N LEU A 310 17.68 -16.19 0.36
CA LEU A 310 17.20 -15.08 1.20
C LEU A 310 17.40 -15.36 2.70
N LEU A 311 17.15 -16.59 3.15
CA LEU A 311 17.43 -17.01 4.52
C LEU A 311 18.92 -16.91 4.85
N HIS A 312 19.78 -17.40 3.96
CA HIS A 312 21.23 -17.25 4.13
C HIS A 312 21.63 -15.78 4.28
N TRP A 313 21.16 -14.90 3.38
CA TRP A 313 21.46 -13.47 3.46
C TRP A 313 20.96 -12.84 4.77
N LEU A 314 19.72 -13.11 5.17
CA LEU A 314 19.12 -12.59 6.40
C LEU A 314 19.86 -13.08 7.66
N SER A 315 20.38 -14.31 7.67
CA SER A 315 21.19 -14.82 8.78
C SER A 315 22.48 -14.01 8.99
N GLY A 316 23.09 -13.50 7.91
CA GLY A 316 24.23 -12.58 7.99
C GLY A 316 23.81 -11.21 8.54
N GLN A 317 22.62 -10.73 8.16
CA GLN A 317 22.02 -9.51 8.69
C GLN A 317 21.50 -9.62 10.12
N ALA A 318 21.43 -10.81 10.70
CA ALA A 318 21.03 -11.03 12.09
C ALA A 318 22.23 -10.98 13.07
N ARG A 319 23.47 -10.93 12.57
CA ARG A 319 24.67 -10.83 13.42
C ARG A 319 24.91 -9.38 13.87
N PRO A 320 25.40 -9.12 15.09
CA PRO A 320 25.89 -7.81 15.50
C PRO A 320 26.96 -7.28 14.51
N LEU A 321 27.07 -5.96 14.35
CA LEU A 321 28.00 -5.33 13.42
C LEU A 321 29.46 -5.73 13.64
N ASP A 322 29.87 -5.92 14.91
CA ASP A 322 31.23 -6.32 15.28
C ASP A 322 31.61 -7.71 14.73
N ASP A 323 30.63 -8.62 14.59
CA ASP A 323 30.84 -9.97 14.05
C ASP A 323 30.85 -10.01 12.51
N ARG A 324 30.35 -8.96 11.84
CA ARG A 324 30.30 -8.90 10.36
C ARG A 324 31.62 -8.44 9.74
N LEU A 325 32.41 -7.69 10.48
CA LEU A 325 33.74 -7.20 10.06
C LEU A 325 34.88 -8.17 10.45
N GLY A 326 34.58 -9.22 11.22
CA GLY A 326 35.57 -10.11 11.84
C GLY A 326 36.14 -11.25 10.98
N THR A 327 35.84 -11.33 9.69
CA THR A 327 36.39 -12.37 8.79
C THR A 327 37.08 -11.77 7.56
N GLY A 328 38.10 -10.96 7.79
CA GLY A 328 39.15 -10.69 6.80
C GLY A 328 40.49 -11.18 7.35
N PRO A 329 41.34 -11.88 6.57
CA PRO A 329 42.66 -12.23 7.05
C PRO A 329 43.39 -10.92 7.37
N ALA A 330 43.86 -10.78 8.61
CA ALA A 330 44.76 -9.71 8.99
C ALA A 330 45.97 -9.78 8.05
N ALA A 331 46.06 -8.85 7.10
CA ALA A 331 47.25 -8.64 6.31
C ALA A 331 48.34 -8.21 7.29
N ALA A 332 49.16 -9.18 7.69
CA ALA A 332 50.36 -8.95 8.46
C ALA A 332 51.34 -8.20 7.55
N TRP A 333 51.48 -6.90 7.79
CA TRP A 333 52.62 -6.14 7.29
C TRP A 333 53.83 -6.51 8.14
N ARG A 334 54.72 -7.33 7.57
CA ARG A 334 56.16 -7.36 7.83
C ARG A 334 56.88 -7.23 6.51
#